data_AF-C7Z6K7-F1
#
_entry.id   AF-C7Z6K7-F1
#
_cell.length_a   1.000
_cell.length_b   1.000
_cell.length_c   1.000
_cell.angle_alpha   90.00
_cell.angle_beta   90.00
_cell.angle_gamma   90.00
#
_symmetry.space_group_name_H-M   'P 1'
#
loop_
_entity.id
_entity.type
_entity.pdbx_description
1 polymer ?
#
loop_
_entity_poly.entity_id
_entity_poly.type
_entity_poly.pdbx_seq_one_letter_code
_entity_poly.pdbx_strand_id
1 'polypeptide(L)'
;ELESPSITTLQCHLFSVVYLCCASFQNMAHSTLAAAMSIAQTLGLHLEPPASMPRAEKELRKRLWWATFINDSKTSMKVGRPISMQRSQITVSPISDDEEAASFFDSSLGSYDGVTWLTYAAQNQKLIIVSTDIHNAFYERCSEILGQSRHSTPYKNSKDLESCAKFITSQLPALQAWADQVPPGLRLQRRDSGAPFSADRAPVLIDSCAPLWLQRHRICLELIYHTLQSNLHRPFINFAPPPGTYTPTAERHAATCANHAAAYTHILHQTLQETDIMNGWQEFFIWQWNATV
;
A
#
# COMPACT_ATOMS: atom_id res chain seq x y z
N GLU A 1 -7.70 -28.71 -11.36
CA GLU A 1 -8.38 -27.40 -11.53
C GLU A 1 -7.55 -26.31 -12.20
N LEU A 2 -6.22 -26.45 -12.38
CA LEU A 2 -5.41 -25.44 -13.09
C LEU A 2 -5.82 -25.24 -14.57
N GLU A 3 -6.45 -26.24 -15.19
CA GLU A 3 -6.95 -26.16 -16.58
C GLU A 3 -8.27 -25.36 -16.72
N SER A 4 -8.96 -25.09 -15.62
CA SER A 4 -10.23 -24.35 -15.63
C SER A 4 -10.38 -23.55 -14.34
N PRO A 5 -9.58 -22.48 -14.17
CA PRO A 5 -9.65 -21.65 -12.97
C PRO A 5 -11.03 -21.02 -12.82
N SER A 6 -11.46 -20.82 -11.58
CA SER A 6 -12.72 -20.17 -11.23
C SER A 6 -12.50 -18.98 -10.29
N ILE A 7 -13.54 -18.15 -10.12
CA ILE A 7 -13.54 -17.08 -9.11
C ILE A 7 -13.27 -17.63 -7.70
N THR A 8 -13.86 -18.79 -7.36
CA THR A 8 -13.62 -19.47 -6.09
C THR A 8 -12.17 -19.88 -5.94
N THR A 9 -11.56 -20.42 -7.00
CA THR A 9 -10.14 -20.78 -7.00
C THR A 9 -9.27 -19.56 -6.68
N LEU A 10 -9.55 -18.40 -7.28
CA LEU A 10 -8.84 -17.14 -6.99
C LEU A 10 -9.02 -16.70 -5.53
N GLN A 11 -10.26 -16.72 -5.03
CA GLN A 11 -10.56 -16.37 -3.64
C GLN A 11 -9.79 -17.27 -2.65
N CYS A 12 -9.77 -18.58 -2.88
CA CYS A 12 -8.99 -19.52 -2.07
C CYS A 12 -7.49 -19.18 -2.06
N HIS A 13 -6.91 -18.79 -3.20
CA HIS A 13 -5.51 -18.36 -3.25
C HIS A 13 -5.29 -17.08 -2.47
N LEU A 14 -6.16 -16.08 -2.61
CA LEU A 14 -6.06 -14.82 -1.85
C LEU A 14 -6.14 -15.06 -0.33
N PHE A 15 -7.06 -15.91 0.14
CA PHE A 15 -7.12 -16.30 1.55
C PHE A 15 -5.88 -17.08 1.99
N SER A 16 -5.34 -17.95 1.13
CA SER A 16 -4.09 -18.67 1.41
C SER A 16 -2.90 -17.72 1.54
N VAL A 17 -2.82 -16.66 0.72
CA VAL A 17 -1.79 -15.61 0.84
C VAL A 17 -1.88 -14.94 2.21
N VAL A 18 -3.08 -14.56 2.65
CA VAL A 18 -3.29 -13.95 3.98
C VAL A 18 -2.79 -14.90 5.07
N TYR A 19 -3.20 -16.18 5.03
CA TYR A 19 -2.73 -17.18 5.99
C TYR A 19 -1.20 -17.35 5.99
N LEU A 20 -0.58 -17.43 4.82
CA LEU A 20 0.88 -17.61 4.69
C LEU A 20 1.66 -16.40 5.18
N CYS A 21 1.15 -15.18 4.94
CA CYS A 21 1.70 -13.96 5.49
C CYS A 21 1.68 -14.00 7.03
N CYS A 22 0.51 -14.31 7.60
CA CYS A 22 0.32 -14.50 9.04
C CYS A 22 1.28 -15.55 9.64
N ALA A 23 1.42 -16.70 8.97
CA ALA A 23 2.34 -17.77 9.35
C ALA A 23 3.82 -17.47 9.06
N SER A 24 4.18 -16.25 8.62
CA SER A 24 5.54 -15.83 8.29
C SER A 24 6.23 -16.61 7.16
N PHE A 25 5.47 -17.31 6.31
CA PHE A 25 5.98 -18.01 5.12
C PHE A 25 6.03 -17.10 3.89
N GLN A 26 6.83 -16.02 3.96
CA GLN A 26 6.84 -14.93 2.98
C GLN A 26 7.13 -15.39 1.54
N ASN A 27 8.07 -16.33 1.35
CA ASN A 27 8.38 -16.86 0.01
C ASN A 27 7.22 -17.69 -0.57
N MET A 28 6.53 -18.48 0.27
CA MET A 28 5.35 -19.23 -0.19
C MET A 28 4.20 -18.26 -0.49
N ALA A 29 3.96 -17.27 0.37
CA ALA A 29 2.96 -16.24 0.12
C ALA A 29 3.18 -15.55 -1.24
N HIS A 30 4.43 -15.18 -1.55
CA HIS A 30 4.78 -14.60 -2.86
C HIS A 30 4.51 -15.56 -4.02
N SER A 31 4.90 -16.84 -3.92
CA SER A 31 4.63 -17.83 -4.98
C SER A 31 3.13 -18.08 -5.18
N THR A 32 2.36 -18.17 -4.09
CA THR A 32 0.91 -18.30 -4.14
C THR A 32 0.24 -17.07 -4.75
N LEU A 33 0.77 -15.88 -4.47
CA LEU A 33 0.27 -14.63 -5.04
C LEU A 33 0.56 -14.52 -6.55
N ALA A 34 1.72 -14.99 -7.01
CA ALA A 34 2.01 -15.08 -8.44
C ALA A 34 1.04 -16.04 -9.15
N ALA A 35 0.68 -17.16 -8.52
CA ALA A 35 -0.37 -18.06 -9.05
C ALA A 35 -1.75 -17.38 -9.07
N ALA A 36 -2.12 -16.65 -8.01
CA ALA A 36 -3.35 -15.87 -7.95
C ALA A 36 -3.43 -14.82 -9.07
N MET A 37 -2.32 -14.16 -9.37
CA MET A 37 -2.23 -13.20 -10.49
C MET A 37 -2.50 -13.87 -11.83
N SER A 38 -1.83 -15.00 -12.11
CA SER A 38 -2.03 -15.76 -13.33
C SER A 38 -3.48 -16.24 -13.49
N ILE A 39 -4.11 -16.70 -12.40
CA ILE A 39 -5.52 -17.08 -12.36
C ILE A 39 -6.41 -15.87 -12.70
N ALA A 40 -6.18 -14.72 -12.07
CA ALA A 40 -6.97 -13.50 -12.32
C ALA A 40 -6.85 -13.02 -13.78
N GLN A 41 -5.66 -13.13 -14.37
CA GLN A 41 -5.43 -12.83 -15.78
C GLN A 41 -6.15 -13.82 -16.71
N THR A 42 -6.07 -15.13 -16.41
CA THR A 42 -6.75 -16.19 -17.16
C THR A 42 -8.28 -16.01 -17.16
N LEU A 43 -8.82 -15.51 -16.04
CA LEU A 43 -10.24 -15.16 -15.89
C LEU A 43 -10.63 -13.83 -16.54
N GLY A 44 -9.66 -13.08 -17.11
CA GLY A 44 -9.89 -11.79 -17.75
C GLY A 44 -10.21 -10.65 -16.80
N LEU A 45 -9.91 -10.75 -15.50
CA LEU A 45 -10.33 -9.76 -14.50
C LEU A 45 -9.58 -8.41 -14.60
N HIS A 46 -8.48 -8.37 -15.34
CA HIS A 46 -7.74 -7.16 -15.67
C HIS A 46 -8.46 -6.27 -16.71
N LEU A 47 -9.49 -6.81 -17.36
CA LEU A 47 -10.26 -6.13 -18.39
C LEU A 47 -11.57 -5.58 -17.82
N GLU A 48 -12.05 -4.46 -18.37
CA GLU A 48 -13.35 -3.91 -17.98
C GLU A 48 -14.48 -4.94 -18.24
N PRO A 49 -15.32 -5.24 -17.23
CA PRO A 49 -16.42 -6.17 -17.41
C PRO A 49 -17.44 -5.68 -18.46
N PRO A 50 -18.06 -6.59 -19.24
CA PRO A 50 -19.04 -6.21 -20.26
C PRO A 50 -20.22 -5.39 -19.72
N ALA A 51 -20.75 -4.49 -20.53
CA ALA A 51 -21.89 -3.64 -20.16
C ALA A 51 -23.13 -4.46 -19.73
N SER A 52 -23.34 -5.62 -20.35
CA SER A 52 -24.48 -6.52 -20.11
C SER A 52 -24.41 -7.31 -18.79
N MET A 53 -23.25 -7.36 -18.13
CA MET A 53 -23.09 -8.10 -16.87
C MET A 53 -23.84 -7.39 -15.72
N PRO A 54 -24.45 -8.11 -14.76
CA PRO A 54 -25.06 -7.49 -13.59
C PRO A 54 -24.03 -6.70 -12.76
N ARG A 55 -24.42 -5.52 -12.25
CA ARG A 55 -23.50 -4.63 -11.52
C ARG A 55 -22.81 -5.32 -10.34
N ALA A 56 -23.54 -6.10 -9.55
CA ALA A 56 -22.97 -6.84 -8.42
C ALA A 56 -21.83 -7.79 -8.85
N GLU A 57 -21.97 -8.45 -10.00
CA GLU A 57 -20.93 -9.32 -10.55
C GLU A 57 -19.73 -8.51 -11.07
N LYS A 58 -19.98 -7.38 -11.75
CA LYS A 58 -18.90 -6.47 -12.19
C LYS A 58 -18.06 -6.01 -11.00
N GLU A 59 -18.71 -5.51 -9.94
CA GLU A 59 -18.01 -4.99 -8.77
C GLU A 59 -17.27 -6.10 -8.02
N LEU A 60 -17.80 -7.32 -7.94
CA LEU A 60 -17.05 -8.47 -7.41
C LEU A 60 -15.77 -8.74 -8.21
N ARG A 61 -15.86 -8.80 -9.55
CA ARG A 61 -14.70 -9.03 -10.43
C ARG A 61 -13.66 -7.92 -10.30
N LYS A 62 -14.08 -6.65 -10.28
CA LYS A 62 -13.20 -5.49 -10.04
C LYS A 62 -12.48 -5.59 -8.70
N ARG A 63 -13.22 -5.88 -7.62
CA ARG A 63 -12.63 -6.03 -6.27
C ARG A 63 -11.61 -7.15 -6.22
N LEU A 64 -11.89 -8.28 -6.85
CA LEU A 64 -10.94 -9.40 -6.90
C LEU A 64 -9.65 -9.03 -7.64
N TRP A 65 -9.76 -8.40 -8.82
CA TRP A 65 -8.59 -7.92 -9.55
C TRP A 65 -7.76 -6.95 -8.71
N TRP A 66 -8.39 -5.91 -8.17
CA TRP A 66 -7.68 -4.88 -7.41
C TRP A 66 -7.12 -5.42 -6.09
N ALA A 67 -7.78 -6.36 -5.43
CA ALA A 67 -7.23 -7.06 -4.27
C ALA A 67 -5.94 -7.83 -4.65
N THR A 68 -5.96 -8.56 -5.77
CA THR A 68 -4.77 -9.27 -6.27
C THR A 68 -3.64 -8.29 -6.63
N PHE A 69 -3.95 -7.19 -7.32
CA PHE A 69 -3.01 -6.12 -7.66
C PHE A 69 -2.37 -5.49 -6.42
N ILE A 70 -3.19 -5.15 -5.42
CA ILE A 70 -2.74 -4.54 -4.17
C ILE A 70 -1.82 -5.51 -3.40
N ASN A 71 -2.26 -6.77 -3.31
CA ASN A 71 -1.49 -7.96 -2.96
C ASN A 71 -0.04 -7.88 -3.48
N ASP A 72 0.05 -7.97 -4.80
CA ASP A 72 1.29 -8.11 -5.54
C ASP A 72 2.21 -6.90 -5.37
N SER A 73 1.61 -5.70 -5.49
CA SER A 73 2.33 -4.43 -5.37
C SER A 73 2.95 -4.26 -3.98
N LYS A 74 2.18 -4.47 -2.90
CA LYS A 74 2.67 -4.35 -1.52
C LYS A 74 3.81 -5.33 -1.26
N THR A 75 3.63 -6.58 -1.68
CA THR A 75 4.62 -7.62 -1.47
C THR A 75 5.91 -7.30 -2.22
N SER A 76 5.81 -6.94 -3.51
CA SER A 76 6.96 -6.62 -4.37
C SER A 76 7.74 -5.41 -3.85
N MET A 77 7.05 -4.31 -3.50
CA MET A 77 7.69 -3.13 -2.93
C MET A 77 8.40 -3.42 -1.61
N LYS A 78 7.80 -4.26 -0.74
CA LYS A 78 8.39 -4.64 0.55
C LYS A 78 9.74 -5.35 0.38
N VAL A 79 9.87 -6.22 -0.61
CA VAL A 79 11.11 -7.00 -0.84
C VAL A 79 12.01 -6.40 -1.93
N GLY A 80 11.67 -5.23 -2.46
CA GLY A 80 12.44 -4.56 -3.53
C GLY A 80 12.45 -5.34 -4.85
N ARG A 81 11.40 -6.12 -5.13
CA ARG A 81 11.25 -6.89 -6.38
C ARG A 81 10.49 -6.07 -7.43
N PRO A 82 10.79 -6.26 -8.73
CA PRO A 82 10.00 -5.66 -9.80
C PRO A 82 8.53 -6.08 -9.70
N ILE A 83 7.63 -5.11 -9.84
CA ILE A 83 6.20 -5.38 -9.93
C ILE A 83 5.91 -5.95 -11.31
N SER A 84 5.30 -7.12 -11.38
CA SER A 84 5.22 -7.90 -12.62
C SER A 84 4.27 -7.34 -13.69
N MET A 85 3.50 -6.28 -13.37
CA MET A 85 2.40 -5.82 -14.22
C MET A 85 2.66 -4.46 -14.86
N GLN A 86 2.43 -4.40 -16.16
CA GLN A 86 2.41 -3.15 -16.91
C GLN A 86 1.01 -2.52 -16.84
N ARG A 87 0.93 -1.28 -16.32
CA ARG A 87 -0.33 -0.53 -16.19
C ARG A 87 -1.11 -0.39 -17.50
N SER A 88 -0.42 -0.37 -18.65
CA SER A 88 -1.02 -0.27 -19.99
C SER A 88 -1.91 -1.47 -20.37
N GLN A 89 -1.77 -2.61 -19.70
CA GLN A 89 -2.55 -3.82 -19.97
C GLN A 89 -3.82 -3.92 -19.11
N ILE A 90 -4.04 -2.97 -18.20
CA ILE A 90 -5.14 -2.98 -17.24
C ILE A 90 -6.20 -1.99 -17.72
N THR A 91 -7.38 -2.49 -18.12
CA THR A 91 -8.50 -1.64 -18.57
C THR A 91 -9.65 -1.57 -17.57
N VAL A 92 -9.64 -2.47 -16.58
CA VAL A 92 -10.65 -2.47 -15.52
C VAL A 92 -10.62 -1.18 -14.70
N SER A 93 -11.80 -0.63 -14.49
CA SER A 93 -12.06 0.61 -13.76
C SER A 93 -11.83 0.45 -12.25
N PRO A 94 -11.62 1.58 -11.53
CA PRO A 94 -11.48 1.55 -10.08
C PRO A 94 -12.66 0.93 -9.33
N ILE A 95 -12.41 0.52 -8.08
CA ILE A 95 -13.46 0.02 -7.18
C ILE A 95 -14.47 1.16 -6.94
N SER A 96 -15.76 0.87 -7.15
CA SER A 96 -16.84 1.79 -6.79
C SER A 96 -17.11 1.73 -5.29
N ASP A 97 -17.31 2.87 -4.64
CA ASP A 97 -17.56 2.97 -3.20
C ASP A 97 -18.90 3.63 -2.83
N ASP A 98 -19.80 3.78 -3.80
CA ASP A 98 -21.16 4.27 -3.58
C ASP A 98 -22.04 3.29 -2.80
N GLU A 99 -23.16 3.80 -2.28
CA GLU A 99 -24.07 3.03 -1.41
C GLU A 99 -24.65 1.79 -2.10
N GLU A 100 -24.93 1.84 -3.40
CA GLU A 100 -25.46 0.68 -4.13
C GLU A 100 -24.39 -0.41 -4.22
N ALA A 101 -23.15 -0.05 -4.57
CA ALA A 101 -22.02 -0.98 -4.59
C ALA A 101 -21.74 -1.61 -3.22
N ALA A 102 -21.92 -0.84 -2.14
CA ALA A 102 -21.74 -1.29 -0.75
C ALA A 102 -22.91 -2.16 -0.25
N SER A 103 -24.11 -2.00 -0.82
CA SER A 103 -25.30 -2.79 -0.45
C SER A 103 -25.28 -4.22 -0.98
N PHE A 104 -24.47 -4.51 -2.00
CA PHE A 104 -24.38 -5.86 -2.55
C PHE A 104 -23.80 -6.85 -1.52
N PHE A 105 -24.25 -8.10 -1.60
CA PHE A 105 -23.78 -9.24 -0.80
C PHE A 105 -24.16 -9.21 0.70
N ASP A 106 -25.32 -8.63 1.03
CA ASP A 106 -25.92 -8.64 2.38
C ASP A 106 -24.97 -8.10 3.47
N SER A 107 -24.06 -7.19 3.07
CA SER A 107 -23.18 -6.55 4.02
C SER A 107 -24.02 -5.59 4.86
N SER A 108 -24.21 -5.91 6.14
CA SER A 108 -24.90 -5.04 7.11
C SER A 108 -24.08 -3.80 7.50
N LEU A 109 -22.93 -3.61 6.84
CA LEU A 109 -22.01 -2.50 7.05
C LEU A 109 -22.53 -1.30 6.24
N GLY A 110 -23.43 -0.53 6.84
CA GLY A 110 -24.00 0.68 6.23
C GLY A 110 -22.98 1.80 5.99
N SER A 111 -23.47 2.99 5.64
CA SER A 111 -22.66 4.20 5.58
C SER A 111 -22.54 4.87 6.95
N TYR A 112 -21.42 5.55 7.21
CA TYR A 112 -21.20 6.37 8.39
C TYR A 112 -20.33 7.56 8.01
N ASP A 113 -20.68 8.77 8.45
CA ASP A 113 -19.90 9.99 8.20
C ASP A 113 -19.54 10.21 6.72
N GLY A 114 -20.51 9.94 5.83
CA GLY A 114 -20.37 10.09 4.38
C GLY A 114 -19.44 9.08 3.70
N VAL A 115 -19.03 8.01 4.39
CA VAL A 115 -18.19 6.94 3.83
C VAL A 115 -18.85 5.57 3.96
N THR A 116 -18.53 4.66 3.04
CA THR A 116 -18.93 3.25 3.09
C THR A 116 -17.75 2.36 3.47
N TRP A 117 -18.00 1.08 3.76
CA TRP A 117 -16.92 0.13 3.98
C TRP A 117 -16.03 -0.05 2.74
N LEU A 118 -16.55 0.24 1.54
CA LEU A 118 -15.80 0.21 0.27
C LEU A 118 -14.93 1.44 0.05
N THR A 119 -15.21 2.58 0.70
CA THR A 119 -14.38 3.80 0.58
C THR A 119 -12.94 3.51 1.00
N TYR A 120 -12.74 2.66 2.02
CA TYR A 120 -11.40 2.18 2.38
C TYR A 120 -10.72 1.42 1.24
N ALA A 121 -11.43 0.46 0.63
CA ALA A 121 -10.88 -0.33 -0.47
C ALA A 121 -10.50 0.55 -1.67
N ALA A 122 -11.35 1.51 -2.03
CA ALA A 122 -11.10 2.47 -3.10
C ALA A 122 -9.90 3.39 -2.80
N GLN A 123 -9.78 3.90 -1.56
CA GLN A 123 -8.64 4.76 -1.19
C GLN A 123 -7.33 4.00 -1.07
N ASN A 124 -7.35 2.79 -0.50
CA ASN A 124 -6.19 1.90 -0.46
C ASN A 124 -5.74 1.51 -1.88
N GLN A 125 -6.67 1.26 -2.79
CA GLN A 125 -6.35 1.04 -4.21
C GLN A 125 -5.61 2.25 -4.80
N LYS A 126 -6.15 3.46 -4.66
CA LYS A 126 -5.52 4.69 -5.19
C LYS A 126 -4.11 4.90 -4.61
N LEU A 127 -3.96 4.72 -3.30
CA LEU A 127 -2.67 4.86 -2.60
C LEU A 127 -1.61 3.91 -3.15
N ILE A 128 -1.99 2.65 -3.34
CA ILE A 128 -1.09 1.62 -3.83
C ILE A 128 -0.71 1.85 -5.28
N ILE A 129 -1.66 2.29 -6.12
CA ILE A 129 -1.35 2.68 -7.51
C ILE A 129 -0.30 3.79 -7.54
N VAL A 130 -0.53 4.89 -6.81
CA VAL A 130 0.41 6.02 -6.77
C VAL A 130 1.78 5.56 -6.27
N SER A 131 1.81 4.75 -5.22
CA SER A 131 3.07 4.23 -4.65
C SER A 131 3.82 3.32 -5.63
N THR A 132 3.10 2.45 -6.33
CA THR A 132 3.64 1.58 -7.40
C THR A 132 4.21 2.39 -8.55
N ASP A 133 3.52 3.44 -8.99
CA ASP A 133 3.98 4.30 -10.08
C ASP A 133 5.28 5.02 -9.70
N ILE A 134 5.37 5.58 -8.48
CA ILE A 134 6.59 6.21 -7.95
C ILE A 134 7.72 5.18 -7.84
N HIS A 135 7.43 3.99 -7.32
CA HIS A 135 8.40 2.91 -7.16
C HIS A 135 9.00 2.51 -8.51
N ASN A 136 8.17 2.26 -9.52
CA ASN A 136 8.63 1.89 -10.86
C ASN A 136 9.47 3.00 -11.50
N ALA A 137 9.00 4.26 -11.43
CA ALA A 137 9.74 5.40 -11.95
C ALA A 137 11.12 5.56 -11.27
N PHE A 138 11.20 5.32 -9.96
CA PHE A 138 12.46 5.36 -9.23
C PHE A 138 13.46 4.29 -9.71
N TYR A 139 13.01 3.05 -9.91
CA TYR A 139 13.89 1.97 -10.38
C TYR A 139 14.28 2.14 -11.86
N GLU A 140 13.38 2.65 -12.70
CA GLU A 140 13.71 3.06 -14.07
C GLU A 140 14.81 4.13 -14.07
N ARG A 141 14.65 5.18 -13.25
CA ARG A 141 15.68 6.22 -13.11
C ARG A 141 17.02 5.69 -12.59
N CYS A 142 16.98 4.78 -11.63
CA CYS A 142 18.20 4.11 -11.15
C CYS A 142 18.86 3.32 -12.28
N SER A 143 18.09 2.61 -13.10
CA SER A 143 18.60 1.86 -14.25
C SER A 143 19.29 2.76 -15.27
N GLU A 144 18.69 3.91 -15.61
CA GLU A 144 19.29 4.90 -16.51
C GLU A 144 20.64 5.44 -16.00
N ILE A 145 20.69 5.83 -14.73
CA ILE A 145 21.91 6.35 -14.10
C ILE A 145 22.99 5.26 -14.07
N LEU A 146 22.62 4.03 -13.72
CA LEU A 146 23.55 2.90 -13.67
C LEU A 146 24.09 2.55 -15.06
N GLY A 147 23.27 2.61 -16.11
CA GLY A 147 23.70 2.40 -17.50
C GLY A 147 24.71 3.43 -18.00
N GLN A 148 24.73 4.62 -17.40
CA GLN A 148 25.71 5.68 -17.69
C GLN A 148 26.95 5.62 -16.79
N SER A 149 26.84 4.93 -15.64
CA SER A 149 27.91 4.78 -14.66
C SER A 149 28.72 3.49 -14.89
N ARG A 150 29.93 3.40 -14.32
CA ARG A 150 30.67 2.11 -14.22
C ARG A 150 30.30 1.32 -12.97
N HIS A 151 29.32 1.78 -12.19
CA HIS A 151 28.98 1.21 -10.90
C HIS A 151 27.80 0.25 -11.00
N SER A 152 27.82 -0.78 -10.16
CA SER A 152 26.74 -1.77 -10.08
C SER A 152 25.55 -1.30 -9.23
N THR A 153 25.72 -0.23 -8.44
CA THR A 153 24.69 0.31 -7.54
C THR A 153 24.85 1.82 -7.35
N PRO A 154 23.75 2.58 -7.15
CA PRO A 154 23.82 4.03 -6.97
C PRO A 154 24.52 4.40 -5.65
N TYR A 155 24.55 3.49 -4.67
CA TYR A 155 25.20 3.68 -3.38
C TYR A 155 26.73 3.84 -3.45
N LYS A 156 27.37 3.41 -4.54
CA LYS A 156 28.83 3.51 -4.72
C LYS A 156 29.28 4.91 -5.14
N ASN A 157 28.36 5.78 -5.54
CA ASN A 157 28.65 7.13 -5.99
C ASN A 157 27.63 8.11 -5.40
N SER A 158 28.13 9.04 -4.58
CA SER A 158 27.30 10.05 -3.90
C SER A 158 26.48 10.92 -4.87
N LYS A 159 27.03 11.23 -6.05
CA LYS A 159 26.31 12.02 -7.07
C LYS A 159 25.14 11.25 -7.66
N ASP A 160 25.30 9.95 -7.87
CA ASP A 160 24.27 9.09 -8.44
C ASP A 160 23.12 8.92 -7.42
N LEU A 161 23.47 8.63 -6.15
CA LEU A 161 22.50 8.55 -5.06
C LEU A 161 21.71 9.86 -4.87
N GLU A 162 22.40 11.00 -4.87
CA GLU A 162 21.76 12.33 -4.74
C GLU A 162 20.89 12.67 -5.95
N SER A 163 21.27 12.25 -7.16
CA SER A 163 20.45 12.40 -8.36
C SER A 163 19.15 11.60 -8.27
N CYS A 164 19.23 10.35 -7.80
CA CYS A 164 18.05 9.53 -7.52
C CYS A 164 17.15 10.16 -6.45
N ALA A 165 17.74 10.72 -5.39
CA ALA A 165 17.01 11.38 -4.31
C ALA A 165 16.24 12.62 -4.80
N LYS A 166 16.87 13.44 -5.63
CA LYS A 166 16.21 14.60 -6.25
C LYS A 166 15.08 14.18 -7.18
N PHE A 167 15.28 13.11 -7.95
CA PHE A 167 14.23 12.59 -8.82
C PHE A 167 13.02 12.13 -8.01
N ILE A 168 13.19 11.26 -7.01
CA ILE A 168 12.05 10.77 -6.23
C ILE A 168 11.33 11.91 -5.50
N THR A 169 12.06 12.93 -5.01
CA THR A 169 11.47 14.14 -4.41
C THR A 169 10.45 14.79 -5.35
N SER A 170 10.70 14.82 -6.66
CA SER A 170 9.77 15.39 -7.64
C SER A 170 8.47 14.59 -7.79
N GLN A 171 8.47 13.31 -7.40
CA GLN A 171 7.32 12.40 -7.54
C GLN A 171 6.45 12.36 -6.27
N LEU A 172 7.02 12.65 -5.09
CA LEU A 172 6.32 12.59 -3.81
C LEU A 172 5.08 13.50 -3.66
N PRO A 173 4.93 14.65 -4.36
CA PRO A 173 3.70 15.44 -4.30
C PRO A 173 2.44 14.63 -4.69
N ALA A 174 2.56 13.56 -5.47
CA ALA A 174 1.44 12.68 -5.80
C ALA A 174 0.85 11.96 -4.57
N LEU A 175 1.69 11.59 -3.58
CA LEU A 175 1.20 10.99 -2.33
C LEU A 175 0.49 12.01 -1.45
N GLN A 176 0.97 13.27 -1.43
CA GLN A 176 0.29 14.34 -0.71
C GLN A 176 -1.06 14.65 -1.37
N ALA A 177 -1.10 14.76 -2.70
CA ALA A 177 -2.34 14.97 -3.44
C ALA A 177 -3.35 13.83 -3.20
N TRP A 178 -2.90 12.59 -3.02
CA TRP A 178 -3.75 11.49 -2.58
C TRP A 178 -4.28 11.72 -1.15
N ALA A 179 -3.41 12.07 -0.20
CA ALA A 179 -3.80 12.29 1.20
C ALA A 179 -4.86 13.41 1.33
N ASP A 180 -4.72 14.48 0.54
CA ASP A 180 -5.65 15.61 0.50
C ASP A 180 -7.04 15.20 -0.03
N GLN A 181 -7.12 14.16 -0.87
CA GLN A 181 -8.35 13.61 -1.43
C GLN A 181 -9.03 12.55 -0.55
N VAL A 182 -8.37 12.08 0.52
CA VAL A 182 -8.99 11.12 1.44
C VAL A 182 -10.20 11.78 2.12
N PRO A 183 -11.41 11.19 2.08
CA PRO A 183 -12.59 11.78 2.70
C PRO A 183 -12.40 12.00 4.22
N PRO A 184 -12.92 13.09 4.81
CA PRO A 184 -12.76 13.38 6.23
C PRO A 184 -13.16 12.23 7.15
N GLY A 185 -14.26 11.54 6.83
CA GLY A 185 -14.74 10.39 7.61
C GLY A 185 -13.81 9.18 7.62
N LEU A 186 -12.84 9.10 6.71
CA LEU A 186 -11.83 8.04 6.67
C LEU A 186 -10.46 8.48 7.22
N ARG A 187 -10.29 9.76 7.57
CA ARG A 187 -9.05 10.26 8.18
C ARG A 187 -9.00 9.87 9.65
N LEU A 188 -7.86 9.33 10.09
CA LEU A 188 -7.62 9.09 11.51
C LEU A 188 -7.26 10.42 12.19
N GLN A 189 -8.20 10.92 12.98
CA GLN A 189 -8.07 12.20 13.66
C GLN A 189 -6.94 12.16 14.69
N ARG A 190 -6.37 13.33 14.99
CA ARG A 190 -5.35 13.51 16.02
C ARG A 190 -5.94 14.18 17.26
N ARG A 191 -5.34 13.89 18.42
CA ARG A 191 -5.43 14.75 19.58
C ARG A 191 -4.59 16.01 19.30
N ASP A 192 -4.98 17.14 19.88
CA ASP A 192 -4.32 18.43 19.68
C ASP A 192 -4.33 18.92 18.21
N SER A 193 -3.39 19.78 17.83
CA SER A 193 -3.29 20.37 16.48
C SER A 193 -2.56 19.49 15.46
N GLY A 194 -2.51 18.17 15.68
CA GLY A 194 -1.85 17.23 14.78
C GLY A 194 -2.62 17.01 13.47
N ALA A 195 -1.91 16.58 12.42
CA ALA A 195 -2.52 16.35 11.10
C ALA A 195 -2.58 14.86 10.74
N PRO A 196 -3.70 14.36 10.16
CA PRO A 196 -3.74 13.02 9.56
C PRO A 196 -2.67 12.87 8.47
N PHE A 197 -2.15 11.65 8.31
CA PHE A 197 -1.07 11.26 7.40
C PHE A 197 0.26 12.00 7.63
N SER A 198 0.43 12.67 8.76
CA SER A 198 1.68 13.34 9.11
C SER A 198 2.56 12.47 10.00
N ALA A 199 3.87 12.72 9.98
CA ALA A 199 4.84 12.06 10.85
C ALA A 199 5.14 12.85 12.13
N ASP A 200 4.21 13.72 12.56
CA ASP A 200 4.35 14.60 13.75
C ASP A 200 4.26 13.84 15.08
N ARG A 201 3.83 12.56 15.04
CA ARG A 201 3.67 11.67 16.20
C ARG A 201 2.62 12.18 17.20
N ALA A 202 1.73 13.06 16.77
CA ALA A 202 0.58 13.47 17.57
C ALA A 202 -0.27 12.23 17.91
N PRO A 203 -0.73 12.06 19.16
CA PRO A 203 -1.57 10.94 19.53
C PRO A 203 -2.83 10.86 18.68
N VAL A 204 -3.31 9.66 18.39
CA VAL A 204 -4.54 9.48 17.60
C VAL A 204 -5.77 9.66 18.48
N LEU A 205 -6.83 10.22 17.89
CA LEU A 205 -8.15 10.31 18.51
C LEU A 205 -8.99 9.12 18.01
N ILE A 206 -9.17 8.12 18.89
CA ILE A 206 -10.00 6.96 18.60
C ILE A 206 -11.45 7.31 18.93
N ASP A 207 -12.27 7.44 17.89
CA ASP A 207 -13.70 7.68 17.98
C ASP A 207 -14.42 6.38 18.35
N SER A 208 -14.70 6.19 19.65
CA SER A 208 -15.38 5.01 20.17
C SER A 208 -16.85 4.93 19.76
N CYS A 209 -17.44 6.02 19.27
CA CYS A 209 -18.82 6.05 18.76
C CYS A 209 -18.91 5.57 17.31
N ALA A 210 -17.82 5.63 16.55
CA ALA A 210 -17.79 5.09 15.19
C ALA A 210 -17.95 3.57 15.18
N PRO A 211 -18.55 2.98 14.14
CA PRO A 211 -18.57 1.52 13.97
C PRO A 211 -17.17 0.92 13.95
N LEU A 212 -17.00 -0.29 14.51
CA LEU A 212 -15.70 -0.96 14.60
C LEU A 212 -14.99 -1.10 13.25
N TRP A 213 -15.73 -1.37 12.17
CA TRP A 213 -15.17 -1.47 10.82
C TRP A 213 -14.52 -0.15 10.38
N LEU A 214 -15.12 1.00 10.72
CA LEU A 214 -14.62 2.31 10.33
C LEU A 214 -13.40 2.69 11.17
N GLN A 215 -13.45 2.41 12.47
CA GLN A 215 -12.29 2.60 13.35
C GLN A 215 -11.08 1.83 12.81
N ARG A 216 -11.27 0.54 12.43
CA ARG A 216 -10.23 -0.26 11.77
C ARG A 216 -9.74 0.39 10.49
N HIS A 217 -10.65 0.74 9.58
CA HIS A 217 -10.27 1.30 8.28
C HIS A 217 -9.45 2.60 8.39
N ARG A 218 -9.80 3.50 9.31
CA ARG A 218 -9.04 4.74 9.58
C ARG A 218 -7.59 4.42 9.97
N ILE A 219 -7.40 3.50 10.92
CA ILE A 219 -6.08 3.08 11.42
C ILE A 219 -5.30 2.34 10.32
N CYS A 220 -5.93 1.34 9.70
CA CYS A 220 -5.31 0.53 8.66
C CYS A 220 -4.80 1.38 7.49
N LEU A 221 -5.62 2.34 7.01
CA LEU A 221 -5.26 3.16 5.85
C LEU A 221 -4.01 4.00 6.13
N GLU A 222 -3.94 4.59 7.32
CA GLU A 222 -2.80 5.42 7.70
C GLU A 222 -1.53 4.60 7.98
N LEU A 223 -1.65 3.44 8.62
CA LEU A 223 -0.53 2.52 8.79
C LEU A 223 0.04 2.05 7.43
N ILE A 224 -0.82 1.81 6.44
CA ILE A 224 -0.41 1.52 5.06
C ILE A 224 0.35 2.72 4.47
N TYR A 225 -0.17 3.93 4.64
CA TYR A 225 0.48 5.15 4.16
C TYR A 225 1.89 5.32 4.74
N HIS A 226 2.07 5.19 6.06
CA HIS A 226 3.40 5.27 6.69
C HIS A 226 4.33 4.15 6.24
N THR A 227 3.80 2.95 6.00
CA THR A 227 4.59 1.82 5.47
C THR A 227 5.11 2.11 4.07
N LEU A 228 4.26 2.63 3.18
CA LEU A 228 4.64 2.97 1.80
C LEU A 228 5.61 4.13 1.75
N GLN A 229 5.39 5.18 2.55
CA GLN A 229 6.36 6.28 2.70
C GLN A 229 7.71 5.72 3.16
N SER A 230 7.73 4.90 4.20
CA SER A 230 8.99 4.28 4.66
C SER A 230 9.67 3.49 3.54
N ASN A 231 8.93 2.68 2.78
CA ASN A 231 9.50 1.88 1.69
C ASN A 231 10.06 2.73 0.55
N LEU A 232 9.43 3.86 0.20
CA LEU A 232 9.90 4.76 -0.86
C LEU A 232 11.13 5.58 -0.43
N HIS A 233 11.25 5.88 0.86
CA HIS A 233 12.36 6.63 1.44
C HIS A 233 13.56 5.75 1.86
N ARG A 234 13.32 4.46 2.14
CA ARG A 234 14.33 3.49 2.60
C ARG A 234 15.57 3.35 1.70
N PRO A 235 15.47 3.41 0.35
CA PRO A 235 16.65 3.31 -0.53
C PRO A 235 17.70 4.42 -0.33
N PHE A 236 17.45 5.44 0.49
CA PHE A 236 18.41 6.51 0.74
C PHE A 236 19.11 6.39 2.10
N ILE A 237 18.79 5.36 2.89
CA ILE A 237 19.51 5.05 4.13
C ILE A 237 20.88 4.48 3.76
N ASN A 238 21.94 5.26 4.00
CA ASN A 238 23.32 4.84 3.78
C ASN A 238 24.09 4.82 5.10
N PHE A 239 24.38 3.62 5.61
CA PHE A 239 25.09 3.43 6.88
C PHE A 239 26.61 3.61 6.79
N ALA A 240 27.19 3.64 5.59
CA ALA A 240 28.63 3.73 5.39
C ALA A 240 28.95 4.69 4.23
N PRO A 241 28.64 6.00 4.36
CA PRO A 241 29.00 6.96 3.33
C PRO A 241 30.53 7.10 3.24
N PRO A 242 31.10 7.16 2.03
CA PRO A 242 32.51 7.49 1.85
C PRO A 242 32.88 8.83 2.51
N PRO A 243 34.12 9.03 3.00
CA PRO A 243 34.56 10.31 3.56
C PRO A 243 34.36 11.45 2.56
N GLY A 244 33.82 12.59 3.01
CA GLY A 244 33.54 13.75 2.14
C GLY A 244 32.29 13.62 1.25
N THR A 245 31.44 12.61 1.50
CA THR A 245 30.13 12.49 0.84
C THR A 245 29.23 13.65 1.24
N TYR A 246 28.61 14.28 0.23
CA TYR A 246 27.58 15.32 0.42
C TYR A 246 26.33 14.92 -0.36
N THR A 247 25.32 14.44 0.37
CA THR A 247 24.05 13.96 -0.21
C THR A 247 22.86 14.48 0.60
N PRO A 248 22.64 15.81 0.65
CA PRO A 248 21.67 16.42 1.55
C PRO A 248 20.22 15.97 1.26
N THR A 249 19.88 15.70 0.00
CA THR A 249 18.53 15.22 -0.35
C THR A 249 18.37 13.78 0.11
N ALA A 250 19.36 12.92 -0.16
CA ALA A 250 19.32 11.53 0.29
C ALA A 250 19.25 11.41 1.82
N GLU A 251 20.05 12.21 2.54
CA GLU A 251 20.02 12.29 4.00
C GLU A 251 18.64 12.73 4.52
N ARG A 252 17.99 13.69 3.87
CA ARG A 252 16.61 14.09 4.20
C ARG A 252 15.64 12.94 3.99
N HIS A 253 15.77 12.15 2.91
CA HIS A 253 14.93 10.96 2.73
C HIS A 253 15.14 9.93 3.83
N ALA A 254 16.39 9.68 4.25
CA ALA A 254 16.68 8.77 5.35
C ALA A 254 16.02 9.23 6.67
N ALA A 255 16.10 10.54 6.98
CA ALA A 255 15.41 11.12 8.13
C ALA A 255 13.88 11.00 8.03
N THR A 256 13.31 11.27 6.86
CA THR A 256 11.87 11.09 6.60
C THR A 256 11.46 9.63 6.79
N CYS A 257 12.23 8.66 6.30
CA CYS A 257 11.98 7.24 6.51
C CYS A 257 11.86 6.91 8.00
N ALA A 258 12.83 7.37 8.81
CA ALA A 258 12.83 7.15 10.26
C ALA A 258 11.60 7.80 10.94
N ASN A 259 11.19 8.99 10.48
CA ASN A 259 10.02 9.68 11.03
C ASN A 259 8.71 8.93 10.72
N HIS A 260 8.51 8.43 9.50
CA HIS A 260 7.32 7.64 9.18
C HIS A 260 7.30 6.29 9.91
N ALA A 261 8.45 5.64 10.06
CA ALA A 261 8.58 4.41 10.84
C ALA A 261 8.26 4.64 12.33
N ALA A 262 8.71 5.76 12.90
CA ALA A 262 8.36 6.15 14.26
C ALA A 262 6.85 6.43 14.39
N ALA A 263 6.26 7.21 13.48
CA ALA A 263 4.83 7.50 13.48
C ALA A 263 3.98 6.22 13.39
N TYR A 264 4.34 5.28 12.52
CA TYR A 264 3.73 3.95 12.45
C TYR A 264 3.75 3.26 13.81
N THR A 265 4.92 3.22 14.44
CA THR A 265 5.12 2.55 15.74
C THR A 265 4.28 3.20 16.84
N HIS A 266 4.23 4.53 16.89
CA HIS A 266 3.44 5.26 17.88
C HIS A 266 1.93 5.02 17.71
N ILE A 267 1.42 5.09 16.47
CA ILE A 267 -0.01 4.83 16.18
C ILE A 267 -0.37 3.40 16.58
N LEU A 268 0.43 2.41 16.16
CA LEU A 268 0.15 1.01 16.47
C LEU A 268 0.24 0.73 17.98
N HIS A 269 1.27 1.27 18.64
CA HIS A 269 1.45 1.11 20.09
C HIS A 269 0.28 1.70 20.88
N GLN A 270 -0.11 2.94 20.59
CA GLN A 270 -1.24 3.58 21.26
C GLN A 270 -2.53 2.78 21.02
N THR A 271 -2.79 2.37 19.78
CA THR A 271 -3.99 1.59 19.44
C THR A 271 -4.07 0.28 20.22
N LEU A 272 -2.95 -0.46 20.34
CA LEU A 272 -2.88 -1.71 21.09
C LEU A 272 -2.98 -1.53 22.61
N GLN A 273 -2.58 -0.37 23.14
CA GLN A 273 -2.69 -0.06 24.56
C GLN A 273 -4.10 0.39 24.95
N GLU A 274 -4.72 1.24 24.13
CA GLU A 274 -6.00 1.87 24.45
C GLU A 274 -7.19 1.01 24.00
N THR A 275 -7.01 0.07 23.07
CA THR A 275 -8.11 -0.67 22.44
C THR A 275 -7.75 -2.11 22.04
N ASP A 276 -8.78 -2.90 21.70
CA ASP A 276 -8.68 -4.23 21.12
C ASP A 276 -8.95 -4.27 19.61
N ILE A 277 -9.05 -3.09 18.97
CA ILE A 277 -9.48 -2.92 17.56
C ILE A 277 -8.63 -3.78 16.61
N MET A 278 -7.34 -3.93 16.90
CA MET A 278 -6.36 -4.62 16.06
C MET A 278 -6.14 -6.09 16.44
N ASN A 279 -6.90 -6.64 17.40
CA ASN A 279 -6.77 -8.04 17.81
C ASN A 279 -7.00 -9.01 16.64
N GLY A 280 -6.07 -9.94 16.45
CA GLY A 280 -6.11 -10.96 15.39
C GLY A 280 -5.55 -10.54 14.02
N TRP A 281 -5.13 -9.28 13.85
CA TRP A 281 -4.62 -8.79 12.56
C TRP A 281 -3.09 -8.84 12.47
N GLN A 282 -2.55 -9.95 11.95
CA GLN A 282 -1.09 -10.19 11.95
C GLN A 282 -0.28 -9.36 10.94
N GLU A 283 -0.91 -8.86 9.87
CA GLU A 283 -0.21 -8.09 8.82
C GLU A 283 0.47 -6.82 9.38
N PHE A 284 -0.16 -6.13 10.34
CA PHE A 284 0.40 -4.93 10.95
C PHE A 284 1.59 -5.20 11.87
N PHE A 285 1.67 -6.39 12.47
CA PHE A 285 2.86 -6.78 13.25
C PHE A 285 4.05 -7.05 12.31
N ILE A 286 3.81 -7.57 11.11
CA ILE A 286 4.85 -7.75 10.09
C ILE A 286 5.35 -6.40 9.59
N TRP A 287 4.46 -5.42 9.42
CA TRP A 287 4.88 -4.06 9.05
C TRP A 287 5.54 -3.31 10.22
N GLN A 288 5.18 -3.60 11.46
CA GLN A 288 5.92 -3.11 12.62
C GLN A 288 7.37 -3.59 12.59
N TRP A 289 7.60 -4.87 12.24
CA TRP A 289 8.96 -5.37 12.03
C TRP A 289 9.70 -4.58 10.95
N ASN A 290 9.03 -4.29 9.82
CA ASN A 290 9.59 -3.45 8.77
C ASN A 290 9.89 -2.02 9.29
N ALA A 291 9.10 -1.45 10.17
CA ALA A 291 9.38 -0.12 10.74
C ALA A 291 10.60 -0.12 11.67
N THR A 292 10.91 -1.24 12.32
CA THR A 292 12.00 -1.34 13.30
C THR A 292 13.36 -1.71 12.71
N VAL A 293 13.39 -2.27 11.50
CA VAL A 293 14.60 -2.74 10.78
C VAL A 293 14.90 -1.82 9.61
#